data_AF-A0A6I1ZG18-F1
#
_entry.id   AF-A0A6I1ZG18-F1
#
_cell.length_a   1.000
_cell.length_b   1.000
_cell.length_c   1.000
_cell.angle_alpha   90.00
_cell.angle_beta   90.00
_cell.angle_gamma   90.00
#
_symmetry.space_group_name_H-M   'P 1'
#
loop_
_entity.id
_entity.type
_entity.pdbx_description
1 polymer ?
#
loop_
_entity_poly.entity_id
_entity_poly.type
_entity_poly.pdbx_seq_one_letter_code
_entity_poly.pdbx_strand_id
1 'polypeptide(L)' 'MQYSHILKRLKSLSNPKAVEGMAKYGITPEKTYGVSIPNLRKIAEEIRTDHELAQQH' A
#
# COMPACT_ATOMS: atom_id res chain seq x y z
N MET A 1 6.57 -12.65 5.91
CA MET A 1 6.43 -11.36 6.65
C MET A 1 4.99 -11.28 7.14
N GLN A 2 4.72 -10.92 8.40
CA GLN A 2 3.33 -10.94 8.92
C GLN A 2 2.48 -9.79 8.35
N TYR A 3 1.19 -10.06 8.07
CA TYR A 3 0.22 -9.08 7.56
C TYR A 3 0.19 -7.76 8.34
N SER A 4 0.21 -7.83 9.67
CA SER A 4 0.20 -6.65 10.54
C SER A 4 1.42 -5.74 10.36
N HIS A 5 2.59 -6.31 10.05
CA HIS A 5 3.81 -5.54 9.77
C HIS A 5 3.69 -4.82 8.43
N ILE A 6 3.14 -5.49 7.41
CA ILE A 6 2.91 -4.91 6.08
C ILE A 6 1.96 -3.73 6.18
N LEU A 7 0.86 -3.86 6.90
CA LEU A 7 -0.08 -2.75 7.13
C LEU A 7 0.57 -1.56 7.83
N LYS A 8 1.38 -1.80 8.88
CA LYS A 8 2.10 -0.72 9.56
C LYS A 8 3.06 0.01 8.62
N ARG A 9 3.75 -0.73 7.75
CA ARG A 9 4.71 -0.16 6.80
C ARG A 9 4.02 0.61 5.67
N LEU A 10 2.91 0.10 5.14
CA LEU A 10 2.08 0.81 4.17
C LEU A 10 1.53 2.12 4.76
N LYS A 11 1.07 2.08 6.01
CA LYS A 11 0.63 3.28 6.74
C LYS A 11 1.77 4.29 6.96
N SER A 12 2.98 3.85 7.29
CA SER A 12 4.10 4.78 7.49
C SER A 12 4.59 5.43 6.19
N LEU A 13 4.38 4.76 5.05
CA LEU A 13 4.70 5.26 3.71
C LEU A 13 3.52 6.02 3.08
N SER A 14 2.45 6.23 3.84
CA SER A 14 1.26 6.92 3.39
C SER A 14 1.58 8.38 3.05
N ASN A 15 1.14 8.83 1.87
CA ASN A 15 1.35 10.20 1.42
C ASN A 15 0.01 10.88 1.12
N PRO A 16 -0.44 11.83 1.96
CA PRO A 16 -1.72 12.51 1.75
C PRO A 16 -1.77 13.27 0.42
N LYS A 17 -0.66 13.83 -0.06
CA LYS A 17 -0.60 14.51 -1.37
C LYS A 17 -0.87 13.56 -2.54
N ALA A 18 -0.47 12.30 -2.41
CA ALA A 18 -0.75 11.28 -3.41
C ALA A 18 -2.24 10.90 -3.38
N VAL A 19 -2.86 10.85 -2.19
CA VAL A 19 -4.31 10.65 -2.03
C VAL A 19 -5.10 11.79 -2.67
N GLU A 20 -4.68 13.04 -2.45
CA GLU A 20 -5.28 14.21 -3.10
C GLU A 20 -5.12 14.15 -4.63
N GLY A 21 -3.96 13.71 -5.12
CA GLY A 21 -3.74 13.46 -6.55
C GLY A 21 -4.70 12.41 -7.10
N MET A 22 -4.89 11.29 -6.40
CA MET A 22 -5.84 10.24 -6.77
C MET A 22 -7.28 10.76 -6.83
N ALA A 23 -7.69 11.58 -5.87
CA ALA A 23 -9.03 12.19 -5.85
C ALA A 23 -9.30 13.05 -7.09
N LYS A 24 -8.28 13.77 -7.60
CA LYS A 24 -8.39 14.54 -8.86
C LYS A 24 -8.67 13.69 -10.09
N TYR A 25 -8.25 12.42 -10.06
CA TYR A 25 -8.54 11.44 -11.12
C TYR A 25 -9.82 10.63 -10.84
N GLY A 26 -10.66 11.06 -9.90
CA GLY A 26 -11.89 10.36 -9.52
C GLY A 26 -11.69 9.11 -8.67
N ILE A 27 -10.46 8.82 -8.27
CA ILE A 27 -10.12 7.68 -7.40
C ILE A 27 -10.24 8.19 -5.96
N THR A 28 -11.37 7.91 -5.31
CA THR A 28 -11.65 8.31 -3.92
C THR A 28 -11.85 7.07 -3.03
N PRO A 29 -10.79 6.34 -2.67
CA PRO A 29 -10.95 5.18 -1.80
C PRO A 29 -10.90 5.66 -0.35
N GLU A 30 -11.98 5.43 0.40
CA GLU A 30 -12.09 5.75 1.84
C GLU A 30 -10.96 5.14 2.70
N LYS A 31 -10.23 4.15 2.17
CA LYS A 31 -9.15 3.42 2.85
C LYS A 31 -7.84 3.40 2.05
N THR A 32 -7.55 4.43 1.25
CA THR A 32 -6.28 4.48 0.51
C THR A 32 -5.16 5.12 1.33
N TYR A 33 -3.96 4.53 1.27
CA TYR A 33 -2.77 5.07 1.92
C TYR A 33 -1.96 5.99 0.97
N GLY A 34 -2.26 6.01 -0.34
CA GLY A 34 -1.51 6.86 -1.28
C GLY A 34 -0.01 6.52 -1.33
N VAL A 35 0.33 5.23 -1.20
CA VAL A 35 1.72 4.77 -1.27
C VAL A 35 2.21 4.85 -2.71
N SER A 36 3.42 5.38 -2.90
CA SER A 36 4.03 5.50 -4.23
C SER A 36 4.41 4.13 -4.80
N ILE A 37 4.29 3.97 -6.13
CA ILE A 37 4.64 2.73 -6.83
C ILE A 37 6.08 2.24 -6.53
N PRO A 38 7.11 3.10 -6.46
CA PRO A 38 8.46 2.64 -6.11
C PRO A 38 8.55 2.01 -4.72
N ASN A 39 7.85 2.58 -3.73
CA ASN A 39 7.84 2.04 -2.37
C ASN A 39 7.05 0.73 -2.31
N LEU A 40 5.94 0.63 -3.03
CA LEU A 40 5.16 -0.60 -3.13
C LEU A 40 5.97 -1.72 -3.79
N ARG A 41 6.73 -1.40 -4.85
CA ARG A 41 7.64 -2.36 -5.52
C ARG A 41 8.72 -2.89 -4.59
N LYS A 42 9.36 -2.03 -3.79
CA LYS A 42 10.35 -2.47 -2.79
C LYS A 42 9.76 -3.47 -1.78
N ILE A 43 8.56 -3.18 -1.28
CA ILE A 43 7.86 -4.10 -0.36
C ILE A 43 7.53 -5.43 -1.07
N ALA A 44 7.07 -5.37 -2.32
CA ALA A 44 6.78 -6.57 -3.10
C ALA A 44 8.04 -7.40 -3.40
N GLU A 45 9.20 -6.77 -3.61
CA GLU A 45 10.48 -7.46 -3.79
C GLU A 45 10.93 -8.19 -2.52
N GLU A 46 10.71 -7.58 -1.34
CA GLU A 46 11.03 -8.20 -0.05
C GLU A 46 10.10 -9.37 0.28
N ILE A 47 8.80 -9.24 -0.01
CA ILE A 47 7.79 -10.27 0.25
C ILE A 47 7.85 -11.39 -0.79
N ARG A 48 8.22 -11.07 -2.04
CA ARG A 48 8.10 -11.94 -3.22
C ARG A 48 6.65 -12.41 -3.41
N THR A 49 6.46 -13.55 -4.07
CA THR A 49 5.14 -14.14 -4.29
C THR A 49 4.75 -14.99 -3.09
N ASP A 50 3.71 -14.57 -2.37
CA ASP A 50 3.15 -15.27 -1.21
C ASP A 50 1.62 -15.28 -1.32
N HIS A 51 1.06 -16.42 -1.71
CA HIS A 51 -0.38 -16.57 -1.94
C HIS A 51 -1.20 -16.61 -0.65
N GLU A 52 -0.64 -17.16 0.43
CA GLU A 52 -1.31 -17.20 1.73
C GLU A 52 -1.46 -15.79 2.28
N LEU A 53 -0.38 -15.00 2.20
CA LEU A 53 -0.39 -13.60 2.59
C LEU A 53 -1.37 -12.76 1.75
N ALA A 54 -1.49 -13.04 0.46
CA ALA A 54 -2.41 -12.33 -0.43
C ALA A 54 -3.90 -12.60 -0.11
N GLN A 55 -4.22 -13.73 0.51
CA GLN A 55 -5.59 -14.07 0.93
C GLN A 55 -5.93 -13.50 2.31
N GLN A 56 -5.00 -12.88 3.03
CA GLN A 56 -5.28 -12.29 4.33
C GLN A 56 -6.02 -10.94 4.17
N HIS A 57 -7.05 -10.72 5.01
CA HIS A 57 -7.92 -9.54 4.99
C HIS A 57 -7.94 -8.87 6.37
#